data_AF-A0A7X4KJ19-F1
#
_entry.id   AF-A0A7X4KJ19-F1
#
_cell.length_a   1.000
_cell.length_b   1.000
_cell.length_c   1.000
_cell.angle_alpha   90.00
_cell.angle_beta   90.00
_cell.angle_gamma   90.00
#
_symmetry.space_group_name_H-M   'P 1'
#
loop_
_entity.id
_entity.type
_entity.pdbx_description
1 polymer ?
#
loop_
_entity_poly.entity_id
_entity_poly.type
_entity_poly.pdbx_seq_one_letter_code
_entity_poly.pdbx_strand_id
1 'polypeptide(L)'
;MASVINVDFTQGIDGWTPGVADYVDGDEPSETGYGWSKLPAPLEGKGYFLTSHNNSDDVLTYAKHQVGGFVPGAKYNLTFSMTYATDASTQCFGVGGSRGLGIFMVAAASGDEPKTVKQVNGAYRLNLDRGNNGESGTQGKTLGVLGSEDLECGAGVWVKQTRSSTDAIPVTADKDGKLWIVLGTDSGFEATNAWFLLGATVNVKPQ
;
A
#
# COMPACT_ATOMS: atom_id res chain seq x y z
N MET A 1 5.57 -15.15 -21.89
CA MET A 1 4.88 -16.00 -20.89
C MET A 1 4.44 -15.11 -19.74
N ALA A 2 3.31 -15.42 -19.11
CA ALA A 2 2.93 -14.75 -17.86
C ALA A 2 3.89 -15.19 -16.75
N SER A 3 4.30 -14.28 -15.88
CA SER A 3 5.10 -14.58 -14.70
C SER A 3 4.36 -14.13 -13.43
N VAL A 4 4.78 -14.65 -12.29
CA VAL A 4 4.21 -14.31 -10.98
C VAL A 4 5.34 -13.91 -10.05
N ILE A 5 5.20 -12.75 -9.40
CA ILE A 5 6.06 -12.34 -8.28
C ILE A 5 5.30 -12.63 -6.99
N ASN A 6 5.94 -13.35 -6.08
CA ASN A 6 5.43 -13.59 -4.74
C ASN A 6 6.25 -12.79 -3.74
N VAL A 7 5.56 -11.99 -2.94
CA VAL A 7 6.11 -11.20 -1.85
C VAL A 7 5.64 -11.83 -0.55
N ASP A 8 6.57 -12.17 0.34
CA ASP A 8 6.28 -12.79 1.63
C ASP A 8 6.98 -12.05 2.77
N PHE A 9 6.24 -11.16 3.42
CA PHE A 9 6.75 -10.38 4.56
C PHE A 9 6.76 -11.17 5.87
N THR A 10 6.27 -12.41 5.87
CA THR A 10 6.44 -13.30 7.02
C THR A 10 7.88 -13.79 7.16
N GLN A 11 8.68 -13.69 6.09
CA GLN A 11 10.08 -14.12 6.05
C GLN A 11 11.10 -12.98 6.18
N GLY A 12 10.68 -11.73 5.96
CA GLY A 12 11.55 -10.56 6.07
C GLY A 12 11.05 -9.38 5.26
N ILE A 13 11.77 -8.26 5.33
CA ILE A 13 11.45 -7.01 4.61
C ILE A 13 12.61 -6.55 3.71
N ASP A 14 13.57 -7.44 3.44
CA ASP A 14 14.80 -7.09 2.71
C ASP A 14 14.48 -6.53 1.31
N GLY A 15 15.13 -5.43 0.99
CA GLY A 15 14.93 -4.70 -0.27
C GLY A 15 13.69 -3.79 -0.29
N TRP A 16 12.82 -3.83 0.71
CA TRP A 16 11.65 -2.95 0.78
C TRP A 16 11.94 -1.67 1.56
N THR A 17 11.68 -0.53 0.93
CA THR A 17 11.85 0.80 1.55
C THR A 17 10.47 1.38 1.86
N PRO A 18 10.19 1.80 3.11
CA PRO A 18 8.94 2.45 3.45
C PRO A 18 8.95 3.93 3.04
N GLY A 19 7.78 4.55 2.98
CA GLY A 19 7.63 5.98 2.75
C GLY A 19 6.24 6.47 3.11
N VAL A 20 6.13 7.79 3.23
CA VAL A 20 4.86 8.50 3.39
C VAL A 20 4.78 9.64 2.37
N ALA A 21 3.57 9.94 1.91
CA ALA A 21 3.28 11.04 1.01
C ALA A 21 1.90 11.62 1.32
N ASP A 22 1.54 12.63 0.53
CA ASP A 22 0.22 13.24 0.47
C ASP A 22 -0.09 14.11 1.70
N TYR A 23 0.81 15.07 1.89
CA TYR A 23 0.77 16.13 2.90
C TYR A 23 1.40 17.41 2.32
N VAL A 24 1.29 18.54 3.01
CA VAL A 24 1.97 19.82 2.76
C VAL A 24 2.85 20.18 3.97
N ASP A 25 3.58 21.29 3.90
CA ASP A 25 4.28 21.77 5.11
C ASP A 25 3.23 22.17 6.18
N GLY A 26 3.38 21.66 7.40
CA GLY A 26 2.50 21.98 8.54
C GLY A 26 1.43 20.94 8.86
N ASP A 27 1.22 19.94 8.00
CA ASP A 27 0.36 18.77 8.25
C ASP A 27 1.08 17.45 7.95
N GLU A 28 2.41 17.44 8.09
CA GLU A 28 3.19 16.21 7.93
C GLU A 28 2.64 15.11 8.86
N PRO A 29 2.59 13.85 8.39
CA PRO A 29 2.06 12.77 9.22
C PRO A 29 2.93 12.57 10.47
N SER A 30 2.28 12.48 11.63
CA SER A 30 2.90 12.13 12.90
C SER A 30 2.81 10.63 13.17
N GLU A 31 3.45 10.15 14.24
CA GLU A 31 3.40 8.73 14.66
C GLU A 31 3.75 7.75 13.53
N THR A 32 4.67 8.17 12.65
CA THR A 32 5.14 7.35 11.54
C THR A 32 6.12 6.30 12.05
N GLY A 33 5.97 5.08 11.56
CA GLY A 33 6.80 3.98 12.02
C GLY A 33 6.68 2.77 11.10
N TYR A 34 7.74 1.96 11.09
CA TYR A 34 7.77 0.73 10.32
C TYR A 34 8.68 -0.32 10.96
N GLY A 35 8.50 -1.59 10.61
CA GLY A 35 9.44 -2.64 11.02
C GLY A 35 8.96 -4.06 10.75
N TRP A 36 9.88 -5.02 10.81
CA TRP A 36 9.54 -6.43 10.76
C TRP A 36 9.19 -6.96 12.15
N SER A 37 7.89 -6.92 12.47
CA SER A 37 7.38 -7.03 13.83
C SER A 37 6.49 -8.24 14.00
N LYS A 38 6.39 -8.72 15.25
CA LYS A 38 5.49 -9.82 15.62
C LYS A 38 4.05 -9.38 15.42
N LEU A 39 3.23 -10.26 14.84
CA LEU A 39 1.80 -10.02 14.72
C LEU A 39 1.13 -10.07 16.11
N PRO A 40 0.10 -9.25 16.36
CA PRO A 40 -0.67 -9.31 17.59
C PRO A 40 -1.47 -10.62 17.67
N ALA A 41 -1.66 -11.13 18.89
CA ALA A 41 -2.55 -12.26 19.13
C ALA A 41 -3.97 -11.94 18.61
N PRO A 42 -4.72 -12.91 18.05
CA PRO A 42 -4.39 -14.34 17.97
C PRO A 42 -3.52 -14.73 16.77
N LEU A 43 -3.06 -13.77 15.96
CA LEU A 43 -2.21 -14.06 14.83
C LEU A 43 -0.78 -14.39 15.31
N GLU A 44 -0.13 -15.31 14.59
CA GLU A 44 1.24 -15.74 14.87
C GLU A 44 2.19 -15.39 13.73
N GLY A 45 3.48 -15.32 14.06
CA GLY A 45 4.54 -14.97 13.12
C GLY A 45 4.85 -13.47 13.10
N LYS A 46 5.40 -13.01 11.99
CA LYS A 46 5.78 -11.61 11.76
C LYS A 46 5.16 -11.08 10.47
N GLY A 47 5.13 -9.77 10.34
CA GLY A 47 4.77 -9.06 9.12
C GLY A 47 5.47 -7.70 9.06
N TYR A 48 5.29 -7.00 7.95
CA TYR A 48 5.80 -5.64 7.80
C TYR A 48 4.80 -4.67 8.45
N PHE A 49 5.11 -4.26 9.68
CA PHE A 49 4.36 -3.24 10.41
C PHE A 49 4.56 -1.87 9.75
N LEU A 50 3.47 -1.15 9.54
CA LEU A 50 3.42 0.22 9.03
C LEU A 50 2.41 1.01 9.88
N THR A 51 2.77 2.22 10.28
CA THR A 51 1.88 3.12 11.04
C THR A 51 2.10 4.56 10.64
N SER A 52 1.03 5.34 10.69
CA SER A 52 1.02 6.79 10.53
C SER A 52 -0.25 7.38 11.15
N HIS A 53 -0.13 8.59 11.71
CA HIS A 53 -1.25 9.47 12.05
C HIS A 53 -1.49 10.41 10.88
N ASN A 54 -2.73 10.41 10.38
CA ASN A 54 -3.13 11.28 9.29
C ASN A 54 -3.44 12.70 9.79
N ASN A 55 -2.60 13.66 9.43
CA ASN A 55 -2.82 15.07 9.71
C ASN A 55 -3.36 15.84 8.50
N SER A 56 -3.28 15.26 7.30
CA SER A 56 -3.56 15.90 6.01
C SER A 56 -4.93 15.53 5.40
N ASP A 57 -5.69 14.65 6.06
CA ASP A 57 -6.92 14.05 5.52
C ASP A 57 -6.70 13.18 4.25
N ASP A 58 -5.45 12.81 3.93
CA ASP A 58 -5.12 12.12 2.66
C ASP A 58 -3.78 11.37 2.71
N VAL A 59 -3.32 10.89 3.87
CA VAL A 59 -1.96 10.34 3.99
C VAL A 59 -1.79 9.01 3.26
N LEU A 60 -0.81 8.97 2.34
CA LEU A 60 -0.31 7.72 1.76
C LEU A 60 0.80 7.15 2.65
N THR A 61 0.66 5.88 3.06
CA THR A 61 1.73 5.10 3.70
C THR A 61 2.04 3.89 2.85
N TYR A 62 3.30 3.70 2.44
CA TYR A 62 3.65 2.69 1.45
C TYR A 62 5.01 2.04 1.71
N ALA A 63 5.22 0.88 1.07
CA ALA A 63 6.50 0.23 0.90
C ALA A 63 6.78 0.01 -0.59
N LYS A 64 8.01 0.26 -1.03
CA LYS A 64 8.45 0.09 -2.42
C LYS A 64 9.61 -0.90 -2.54
N HIS A 65 9.66 -1.62 -3.64
CA HIS A 65 10.77 -2.51 -4.00
C HIS A 65 10.97 -2.56 -5.51
N GLN A 66 12.24 -2.67 -5.94
CA GLN A 66 12.59 -2.85 -7.35
C GLN A 66 12.79 -4.34 -7.65
N VAL A 67 12.04 -4.85 -8.62
CA VAL A 67 12.12 -6.22 -9.11
C VAL A 67 12.73 -6.26 -10.52
N GLY A 68 13.51 -7.29 -10.83
CA GLY A 68 14.19 -7.44 -12.11
C GLY A 68 13.81 -8.71 -12.86
N GLY A 69 14.46 -8.94 -14.00
CA GLY A 69 14.27 -10.13 -14.84
C GLY A 69 13.28 -9.92 -15.99
N PHE A 70 12.95 -8.68 -16.32
CA PHE A 70 12.10 -8.31 -17.45
C PHE A 70 12.92 -7.97 -18.70
N VAL A 71 12.25 -7.93 -19.85
CA VAL A 71 12.88 -7.47 -21.09
C VAL A 71 12.97 -5.94 -21.04
N PRO A 72 14.17 -5.35 -21.19
CA PRO A 72 14.32 -3.89 -21.18
C PRO A 72 13.39 -3.19 -22.17
N GLY A 73 12.70 -2.13 -21.71
CA GLY A 73 11.77 -1.34 -22.53
C GLY A 73 10.47 -2.05 -22.94
N ALA A 74 10.27 -3.32 -22.55
CA ALA A 74 9.02 -4.03 -22.83
C ALA A 74 7.89 -3.55 -21.91
N LYS A 75 6.66 -3.61 -22.43
CA LYS A 75 5.46 -3.24 -21.69
C LYS A 75 4.78 -4.46 -21.07
N TYR A 76 4.27 -4.28 -19.87
CA TYR A 76 3.59 -5.30 -19.09
C TYR A 76 2.30 -4.76 -18.48
N ASN A 77 1.38 -5.68 -18.20
CA ASN A 77 0.17 -5.46 -17.42
C ASN A 77 0.28 -6.25 -16.12
N LEU A 78 0.21 -5.54 -14.99
CA LEU A 78 0.32 -6.12 -13.65
C LEU A 78 -1.05 -6.13 -12.97
N THR A 79 -1.42 -7.23 -12.33
CA THR A 79 -2.55 -7.28 -11.39
C THR A 79 -2.08 -7.75 -10.01
N PHE A 80 -2.71 -7.22 -8.97
CA PHE A 80 -2.25 -7.35 -7.59
C PHE A 80 -3.30 -8.02 -6.70
N SER A 81 -2.80 -8.89 -5.83
CA SER A 81 -3.50 -9.37 -4.64
C SER A 81 -2.62 -9.10 -3.43
N MET A 82 -3.14 -8.44 -2.41
CA MET A 82 -2.41 -8.03 -1.21
C MET A 82 -3.06 -8.66 0.02
N THR A 83 -2.24 -9.31 0.83
CA THR A 83 -2.64 -9.93 2.11
C THR A 83 -2.03 -9.13 3.25
N TYR A 84 -2.85 -8.78 4.23
CA TYR A 84 -2.49 -7.93 5.35
C TYR A 84 -3.24 -8.34 6.62
N ALA A 85 -2.82 -7.80 7.76
CA ALA A 85 -3.54 -7.90 9.01
C ALA A 85 -3.98 -6.52 9.51
N THR A 86 -5.18 -6.47 10.07
CA THR A 86 -5.83 -5.26 10.58
C THR A 86 -6.71 -5.60 11.77
N ASP A 87 -6.91 -4.65 12.67
CA ASP A 87 -7.94 -4.64 13.72
C ASP A 87 -9.07 -3.63 13.40
N ALA A 88 -9.06 -3.03 12.21
CA ALA A 88 -10.10 -2.08 11.78
C ALA A 88 -11.36 -2.81 11.29
N SER A 89 -12.48 -2.52 11.95
CA SER A 89 -13.81 -2.93 11.49
C SER A 89 -14.38 -1.93 10.47
N THR A 90 -15.10 -2.44 9.47
CA THR A 90 -15.89 -1.62 8.53
C THR A 90 -17.14 -1.00 9.16
N GLN A 91 -17.47 -1.35 10.39
CA GLN A 91 -18.69 -0.92 11.07
C GLN A 91 -18.46 0.31 11.98
N CYS A 92 -17.22 0.78 12.11
CA CYS A 92 -16.88 1.84 13.05
C CYS A 92 -16.81 3.21 12.42
N PHE A 93 -17.50 4.16 13.05
CA PHE A 93 -17.54 5.56 12.67
C PHE A 93 -17.25 6.40 13.92
N GLY A 94 -16.40 7.40 13.75
CA GLY A 94 -16.03 8.30 14.84
C GLY A 94 -15.61 9.67 14.33
N VAL A 95 -15.12 10.49 15.28
CA VAL A 95 -14.46 11.76 14.95
C VAL A 95 -13.20 11.44 14.17
N GLY A 96 -13.04 12.03 12.98
CA GLY A 96 -12.00 11.70 12.01
C GLY A 96 -12.38 10.62 10.98
N GLY A 97 -13.65 10.20 10.95
CA GLY A 97 -14.18 9.29 9.93
C GLY A 97 -14.17 7.81 10.31
N SER A 98 -14.32 6.94 9.32
CA SER A 98 -14.27 5.48 9.51
C SER A 98 -12.86 4.96 9.24
N ARG A 99 -12.21 4.36 10.24
CA ARG A 99 -10.90 3.70 10.01
C ARG A 99 -11.01 2.54 9.02
N GLY A 100 -12.08 1.76 9.09
CA GLY A 100 -12.25 0.58 8.23
C GLY A 100 -12.67 0.90 6.80
N LEU A 101 -13.48 1.95 6.59
CA LEU A 101 -13.98 2.33 5.26
C LEU A 101 -13.24 3.53 4.63
N GLY A 102 -12.56 4.35 5.44
CA GLY A 102 -11.84 5.54 5.01
C GLY A 102 -10.35 5.30 4.75
N ILE A 103 -9.89 4.05 4.81
CA ILE A 103 -8.52 3.66 4.46
C ILE A 103 -8.58 2.65 3.33
N PHE A 104 -7.89 2.96 2.24
CA PHE A 104 -7.92 2.22 0.99
C PHE A 104 -6.60 1.48 0.78
N MET A 105 -6.67 0.21 0.44
CA MET A 105 -5.51 -0.59 0.05
C MET A 105 -5.09 -0.20 -1.37
N VAL A 106 -3.84 0.19 -1.57
CA VAL A 106 -3.34 0.68 -2.87
C VAL A 106 -2.13 -0.14 -3.31
N ALA A 107 -2.10 -0.48 -4.60
CA ALA A 107 -0.91 -1.00 -5.27
C ALA A 107 -0.57 -0.13 -6.48
N ALA A 108 0.71 0.05 -6.76
CA ALA A 108 1.17 0.77 -7.94
C ALA A 108 2.43 0.14 -8.55
N ALA A 109 2.70 0.45 -9.82
CA ALA A 109 3.91 0.03 -10.50
C ALA A 109 4.46 1.12 -11.41
N SER A 110 5.78 1.17 -11.55
CA SER A 110 6.47 2.17 -12.38
C SER A 110 7.79 1.62 -12.94
N GLY A 111 8.24 2.14 -14.08
CA GLY A 111 9.61 1.92 -14.55
C GLY A 111 10.62 2.77 -13.76
N ASP A 112 10.21 3.95 -13.34
CA ASP A 112 11.01 4.87 -12.53
C ASP A 112 10.79 4.66 -11.04
N GLU A 113 11.80 4.98 -10.23
CA GLU A 113 11.72 4.86 -8.78
C GLU A 113 10.61 5.75 -8.18
N PRO A 114 9.66 5.17 -7.42
CA PRO A 114 8.65 5.91 -6.67
C PRO A 114 9.29 6.74 -5.55
N LYS A 115 9.09 8.05 -5.57
CA LYS A 115 9.64 9.03 -4.63
C LYS A 115 8.56 10.01 -4.22
N THR A 116 8.47 10.29 -2.93
CA THR A 116 7.75 11.45 -2.43
C THR A 116 8.51 12.70 -2.87
N VAL A 117 7.85 13.57 -3.64
CA VAL A 117 8.43 14.79 -4.19
C VAL A 117 7.52 15.97 -3.89
N LYS A 118 8.12 17.11 -3.55
CA LYS A 118 7.39 18.36 -3.36
C LYS A 118 6.99 18.93 -4.72
N GLN A 119 5.68 19.11 -4.89
CA GLN A 119 5.05 19.67 -6.07
C GLN A 119 5.08 21.20 -6.02
N VAL A 120 4.79 21.85 -7.15
CA VAL A 120 4.78 23.33 -7.25
C VAL A 120 3.75 23.96 -6.31
N ASN A 121 2.64 23.27 -6.04
CA ASN A 121 1.62 23.72 -5.09
C ASN A 121 1.99 23.50 -3.61
N GLY A 122 3.21 23.02 -3.32
CA GLY A 122 3.69 22.76 -1.97
C GLY A 122 3.39 21.35 -1.43
N ALA A 123 2.54 20.57 -2.11
CA ALA A 123 2.20 19.23 -1.66
C ALA A 123 3.33 18.23 -1.93
N TYR A 124 3.63 17.39 -0.96
CA TYR A 124 4.50 16.22 -1.12
C TYR A 124 3.65 15.07 -1.64
N ARG A 125 3.83 14.69 -2.90
CA ARG A 125 3.08 13.59 -3.54
C ARG A 125 4.04 12.54 -4.07
N LEU A 126 3.59 11.30 -4.19
CA LEU A 126 4.35 10.28 -4.91
C LEU A 126 4.48 10.69 -6.39
N ASN A 127 5.67 10.51 -7.00
CA ASN A 127 5.93 10.85 -8.40
C ASN A 127 5.33 9.85 -9.42
N LEU A 128 4.15 9.30 -9.14
CA LEU A 128 3.38 8.46 -10.04
C LEU A 128 1.88 8.65 -9.78
N ASP A 129 1.06 8.41 -10.79
CA ASP A 129 -0.39 8.48 -10.68
C ASP A 129 -0.96 7.17 -10.10
N ARG A 130 -0.97 7.05 -8.77
CA ARG A 130 -1.55 5.87 -8.09
C ARG A 130 -3.08 5.91 -8.02
N GLY A 131 -3.68 7.08 -8.23
CA GLY A 131 -5.05 7.39 -7.80
C GLY A 131 -5.07 8.15 -6.47
N ASN A 132 -6.27 8.31 -5.91
CA ASN A 132 -6.49 8.94 -4.61
C ASN A 132 -7.67 8.29 -3.90
N ASN A 133 -7.48 7.83 -2.65
CA ASN A 133 -8.51 7.18 -1.86
C ASN A 133 -9.18 6.00 -2.61
N GLY A 134 -10.50 6.08 -2.83
CA GLY A 134 -11.28 5.07 -3.55
C GLY A 134 -11.09 5.08 -5.07
N GLU A 135 -10.44 6.11 -5.62
CA GLU A 135 -10.30 6.30 -7.06
C GLU A 135 -8.93 5.81 -7.55
N SER A 136 -8.95 4.92 -8.53
CA SER A 136 -7.72 4.36 -9.12
C SER A 136 -7.11 5.28 -10.16
N GLY A 137 -5.78 5.36 -10.18
CA GLY A 137 -5.01 6.09 -11.19
C GLY A 137 -4.64 5.25 -12.42
N THR A 138 -3.81 5.84 -13.27
CA THR A 138 -3.24 5.18 -14.46
C THR A 138 -2.07 4.26 -14.13
N GLN A 139 -1.33 4.54 -13.05
CA GLN A 139 -0.15 3.78 -12.60
C GLN A 139 -0.38 3.04 -11.26
N GLY A 140 -1.57 3.13 -10.68
CA GLY A 140 -1.96 2.40 -9.48
C GLY A 140 -3.45 2.04 -9.45
N LYS A 141 -3.80 1.12 -8.55
CA LYS A 141 -5.16 0.63 -8.34
C LYS A 141 -5.48 0.56 -6.86
N THR A 142 -6.67 1.01 -6.52
CA THR A 142 -7.32 0.74 -5.24
C THR A 142 -7.82 -0.70 -5.27
N LEU A 143 -7.40 -1.50 -4.30
CA LEU A 143 -7.75 -2.93 -4.19
C LEU A 143 -8.99 -3.16 -3.32
N GLY A 144 -9.47 -2.11 -2.65
CA GLY A 144 -10.58 -2.13 -1.70
C GLY A 144 -10.23 -1.40 -0.43
N VAL A 145 -11.14 -1.45 0.56
CA VAL A 145 -10.92 -0.85 1.88
C VAL A 145 -10.08 -1.76 2.79
N LEU A 146 -9.37 -1.16 3.73
CA LEU A 146 -8.54 -1.83 4.73
C LEU A 146 -9.39 -2.64 5.71
N GLY A 147 -10.55 -2.13 6.12
CA GLY A 147 -11.38 -2.75 7.15
C GLY A 147 -11.87 -4.16 6.83
N SER A 148 -12.14 -4.91 7.89
CA SER A 148 -12.80 -6.22 7.85
C SER A 148 -14.25 -6.13 8.33
N GLU A 149 -15.14 -6.84 7.64
CA GLU A 149 -16.53 -7.04 8.06
C GLU A 149 -16.65 -8.06 9.20
N ASP A 150 -15.62 -8.90 9.40
CA ASP A 150 -15.56 -9.92 10.44
C ASP A 150 -15.30 -9.36 11.85
N LEU A 151 -15.04 -8.05 11.94
CA LEU A 151 -14.72 -7.36 13.17
C LEU A 151 -15.88 -6.51 13.65
N GLU A 152 -16.16 -6.59 14.95
CA GLU A 152 -17.02 -5.66 15.67
C GLU A 152 -16.21 -4.43 16.12
N CYS A 153 -16.90 -3.33 16.40
CA CYS A 153 -16.25 -2.13 16.88
C CYS A 153 -15.60 -2.28 18.24
N GLY A 154 -14.32 -1.89 18.31
CA GLY A 154 -13.55 -1.96 19.55
C GLY A 154 -13.24 -3.38 20.01
N ALA A 155 -13.38 -4.39 19.13
CA ALA A 155 -13.08 -5.79 19.48
C ALA A 155 -11.63 -5.99 19.94
N GLY A 156 -10.69 -5.16 19.47
CA GLY A 156 -9.27 -5.25 19.81
C GLY A 156 -8.59 -6.51 19.28
N VAL A 157 -9.24 -7.22 18.35
CA VAL A 157 -8.75 -8.46 17.73
C VAL A 157 -8.22 -8.14 16.33
N TRP A 158 -7.09 -8.76 15.99
CA TRP A 158 -6.49 -8.66 14.66
C TRP A 158 -6.90 -9.84 13.78
N VAL A 159 -7.29 -9.55 12.55
CA VAL A 159 -7.64 -10.56 11.53
C VAL A 159 -6.80 -10.37 10.27
N LYS A 160 -6.66 -11.44 9.49
CA LYS A 160 -6.07 -11.38 8.15
C LYS A 160 -7.15 -11.03 7.13
N GLN A 161 -6.79 -10.22 6.14
CA GLN A 161 -7.63 -9.89 4.99
C GLN A 161 -6.80 -9.98 3.72
N THR A 162 -7.48 -10.24 2.61
CA THR A 162 -6.90 -10.16 1.27
C THR A 162 -7.76 -9.26 0.41
N ARG A 163 -7.12 -8.36 -0.33
CA ARG A 163 -7.77 -7.46 -1.29
C ARG A 163 -7.05 -7.54 -2.62
N SER A 164 -7.81 -7.54 -3.71
CA SER A 164 -7.26 -7.70 -5.05
C SER A 164 -8.09 -6.93 -6.07
N SER A 165 -7.46 -6.53 -7.16
CA SER A 165 -8.17 -5.99 -8.32
C SER A 165 -7.78 -6.77 -9.57
N THR A 166 -8.76 -6.96 -10.46
CA THR A 166 -8.54 -7.50 -11.80
C THR A 166 -8.04 -6.44 -12.78
N ASP A 167 -8.11 -5.17 -12.41
CA ASP A 167 -7.68 -4.07 -13.25
C ASP A 167 -6.15 -4.07 -13.38
N ALA A 168 -5.68 -4.05 -14.62
CA ALA A 168 -4.26 -4.05 -14.91
C ALA A 168 -3.64 -2.66 -14.70
N ILE A 169 -2.42 -2.66 -14.16
CA ILE A 169 -1.52 -1.51 -14.18
C ILE A 169 -0.56 -1.69 -15.35
N PRO A 170 -0.66 -0.85 -16.40
CA PRO A 170 0.31 -0.85 -17.49
C PRO A 170 1.63 -0.26 -17.01
N VAL A 171 2.75 -0.91 -17.33
CA VAL A 171 4.08 -0.44 -16.96
C VAL A 171 5.11 -0.80 -18.04
N THR A 172 6.11 0.05 -18.22
CA THR A 172 7.26 -0.22 -19.10
C THR A 172 8.47 -0.54 -18.24
N ALA A 173 9.14 -1.67 -18.50
CA ALA A 173 10.39 -2.00 -17.82
C ALA A 173 11.48 -0.99 -18.17
N ASP A 174 12.32 -0.66 -17.19
CA ASP A 174 13.43 0.26 -17.39
C ASP A 174 14.50 -0.33 -18.35
N LYS A 175 15.55 0.46 -18.60
CA LYS A 175 16.67 0.06 -19.48
C LYS A 175 17.43 -1.19 -19.03
N ASP A 176 17.29 -1.58 -17.76
CA ASP A 176 17.96 -2.74 -17.17
C ASP A 176 16.98 -3.93 -16.98
N GLY A 177 15.74 -3.80 -17.48
CA GLY A 177 14.73 -4.84 -17.36
C GLY A 177 14.17 -4.94 -15.94
N LYS A 178 14.01 -3.81 -15.25
CA LYS A 178 13.47 -3.73 -13.90
C LYS A 178 12.19 -2.91 -13.83
N LEU A 179 11.42 -3.15 -12.77
CA LEU A 179 10.17 -2.49 -12.44
C LEU A 179 10.14 -2.19 -10.95
N TRP A 180 9.49 -1.11 -10.56
CA TRP A 180 9.15 -0.81 -9.18
C TRP A 180 7.73 -1.26 -8.87
N ILE A 181 7.56 -1.84 -7.69
CA ILE A 181 6.27 -2.16 -7.08
C ILE A 181 6.10 -1.31 -5.83
N VAL A 182 4.90 -0.79 -5.63
CA VAL A 182 4.46 -0.09 -4.43
C VAL A 182 3.25 -0.81 -3.85
N LEU A 183 3.28 -1.06 -2.55
CA LEU A 183 2.17 -1.62 -1.76
C LEU A 183 1.92 -0.69 -0.58
N GLY A 184 0.68 -0.30 -0.32
CA GLY A 184 0.40 0.66 0.73
C GLY A 184 -1.07 0.87 1.04
N THR A 185 -1.31 1.93 1.81
CA THR A 185 -2.64 2.41 2.18
C THR A 185 -2.74 3.91 1.93
N ASP A 186 -3.89 4.34 1.44
CA ASP A 186 -4.28 5.73 1.30
C ASP A 186 -5.40 6.04 2.29
N SER A 187 -5.19 7.00 3.18
CA SER A 187 -6.03 7.20 4.36
C SER A 187 -6.65 8.58 4.40
N GLY A 188 -7.98 8.63 4.33
CA GLY A 188 -8.80 9.78 4.76
C GLY A 188 -9.30 9.65 6.20
N PHE A 189 -8.81 8.68 6.96
CA PHE A 189 -9.10 8.57 8.39
C PHE A 189 -8.15 9.48 9.17
N GLU A 190 -8.66 10.51 9.84
CA GLU A 190 -7.89 11.57 10.53
C GLU A 190 -7.38 11.13 11.93
N ALA A 191 -6.77 9.94 12.02
CA ALA A 191 -6.10 9.50 13.23
C ALA A 191 -5.00 8.47 12.91
N THR A 192 -4.38 7.91 13.96
CA THR A 192 -3.39 6.84 13.81
C THR A 192 -4.00 5.55 13.32
N ASN A 193 -3.43 5.02 12.24
CA ASN A 193 -3.70 3.67 11.78
C ASN A 193 -2.41 2.87 11.70
N ALA A 194 -2.41 1.71 12.36
CA ALA A 194 -1.36 0.73 12.28
C ALA A 194 -1.90 -0.52 11.57
N TRP A 195 -1.07 -1.13 10.74
CA TRP A 195 -1.42 -2.37 10.04
C TRP A 195 -0.17 -3.18 9.72
N PHE A 196 -0.37 -4.43 9.32
CA PHE A 196 0.75 -5.30 8.89
C PHE A 196 0.53 -5.77 7.47
N LEU A 197 1.48 -5.47 6.59
CA LEU A 197 1.55 -6.07 5.28
C LEU A 197 2.18 -7.47 5.42
N LEU A 198 1.45 -8.51 4.99
CA LEU A 198 1.88 -9.91 5.14
C LEU A 198 2.47 -10.46 3.84
N GLY A 199 1.97 -10.00 2.70
CA GLY A 199 2.48 -10.43 1.40
C GLY A 199 1.65 -9.91 0.25
N ALA A 200 2.11 -10.20 -0.96
CA ALA A 200 1.38 -9.90 -2.18
C ALA A 200 1.71 -10.91 -3.29
N THR A 201 0.75 -11.12 -4.18
CA THR A 201 0.95 -11.84 -5.44
C THR A 201 0.74 -10.86 -6.59
N VAL A 202 1.74 -10.75 -7.45
CA VAL A 202 1.70 -9.87 -8.63
C VAL A 202 1.75 -10.72 -9.88
N ASN A 203 0.66 -10.73 -10.64
CA ASN A 203 0.63 -11.39 -11.94
C ASN A 203 1.14 -10.43 -13.00
N VAL A 204 2.13 -10.84 -13.78
CA VAL A 204 2.74 -10.02 -14.82
C VAL A 204 2.47 -10.65 -16.18
N LYS A 205 1.86 -9.89 -17.08
CA LYS A 205 1.59 -10.31 -18.46
C LYS A 205 2.23 -9.33 -19.43
N PRO A 206 2.99 -9.79 -20.45
CA PRO A 206 3.37 -8.92 -21.56
C PRO A 206 2.13 -8.27 -22.20
N GLN A 207 2.25 -7.03 -22.64
CA GLN A 207 1.24 -6.36 -23.47
C GLN A 207 1.28 -6.84 -24.92
#